data_AF-A0A139N0Q8-F1
#
_entry.id   AF-A0A139N0Q8-F1
#
_cell.length_a   1.000
_cell.length_b   1.000
_cell.length_c   1.000
_cell.angle_alpha   90.00
_cell.angle_beta   90.00
_cell.angle_gamma   90.00
#
_symmetry.space_group_name_H-M   'P 1'
#
loop_
_entity.id
_entity.type
_entity.pdbx_description
1 polymer ?
#
loop_
_entity_poly.entity_id
_entity_poly.type
_entity_poly.pdbx_seq_one_letter_code
_entity_poly.pdbx_strand_id
1 'polypeptide(L)' 'MAYGVIKAFKDNGRTLPLIIGQENQHISELLGIPSVEHYSYELGKLAVRQILADENNPLAIPSKFIRR' A
#
# COMPACT_ATOMS: atom_id res chain seq x y z
N MET A 1 -1.44 -9.76 0.31
CA MET A 1 -0.99 -10.78 1.29
C MET A 1 -1.62 -10.62 2.68
N ALA A 2 -1.71 -9.41 3.26
CA ALA A 2 -2.25 -9.20 4.61
C ALA A 2 -3.62 -9.85 4.87
N TYR A 3 -4.58 -9.69 3.94
CA TYR A 3 -5.89 -10.33 4.06
C TYR A 3 -5.81 -11.86 4.12
N GLY A 4 -4.94 -12.49 3.33
CA GLY A 4 -4.76 -13.94 3.34
C GLY A 4 -4.30 -14.45 4.70
N VAL A 5 -3.41 -13.71 5.37
CA VAL A 5 -2.98 -14.01 6.74
C VAL A 5 -4.14 -13.86 7.72
N ILE A 6 -4.90 -12.76 7.64
CA ILE A 6 -6.08 -12.54 8.49
C ILE A 6 -7.08 -13.69 8.35
N LYS A 7 -7.36 -14.09 7.10
CA LYS A 7 -8.26 -15.20 6.79
C LYS A 7 -7.76 -16.51 7.40
N ALA A 8 -6.48 -16.82 7.25
CA ALA A 8 -5.90 -18.03 7.83
C ALA A 8 -6.03 -18.08 9.36
N PHE A 9 -5.82 -16.96 10.07
CA PHE A 9 -5.99 -16.91 11.52
C PHE A 9 -7.45 -17.11 11.94
N LYS A 10 -8.38 -16.43 11.26
CA LYS A 10 -9.82 -16.56 11.51
C LYS A 10 -10.32 -17.99 11.26
N ASP A 11 -9.94 -18.57 10.12
CA ASP A 11 -10.37 -19.92 9.71
C ASP A 11 -9.83 -21.00 10.68
N ASN A 12 -8.73 -20.73 11.40
CA ASN A 12 -8.15 -21.63 12.40
C ASN A 12 -8.52 -21.27 13.85
N GLY A 13 -9.45 -20.34 14.08
CA GLY A 13 -9.86 -19.91 15.42
C GLY A 13 -8.74 -19.32 16.27
N ARG A 14 -7.69 -18.77 15.64
CA ARG A 14 -6.52 -18.21 16.33
C ARG A 14 -6.69 -16.72 16.57
N THR A 15 -6.10 -16.23 17.67
CA THR A 15 -6.02 -14.80 17.95
C THR A 15 -5.23 -14.08 16.86
N LEU A 16 -5.83 -13.04 16.29
CA LEU A 16 -5.22 -12.25 15.24
C LEU A 16 -4.07 -11.38 15.81
N PRO A 17 -2.82 -11.50 15.32
CA PRO A 17 -1.77 -10.57 15.69
C PRO A 17 -1.99 -9.21 15.01
N LEU A 18 -1.21 -8.20 15.39
CA LEU A 18 -1.15 -6.96 14.62
C LEU A 18 -0.65 -7.28 13.20
N ILE A 19 -1.48 -6.99 12.20
CA ILE A 19 -1.15 -7.16 10.79
C ILE A 19 -1.17 -5.80 10.13
N ILE A 20 -0.06 -5.47 9.48
CA ILE A 20 0.11 -4.26 8.69
C ILE A 20 0.32 -4.67 7.24
N GLY A 21 -0.50 -4.15 6.33
CA GLY A 21 -0.35 -4.33 4.90
C GLY A 21 0.77 -3.45 4.35
N GLN A 22 1.57 -3.99 3.42
CA GLN A 22 2.58 -3.18 2.75
C GLN A 22 1.99 -2.26 1.69
N GLU A 23 0.83 -2.57 1.12
CA GLU A 23 0.15 -1.68 0.16
C GLU A 23 -1.23 -1.28 0.65
N ASN A 24 -1.60 -0.02 0.40
CA ASN A 24 -2.93 0.52 0.62
C ASN A 24 -3.91 0.15 -0.52
N GLN A 25 -4.05 -1.15 -0.80
CA GLN A 25 -5.04 -1.64 -1.77
C GLN A 25 -6.47 -1.43 -1.24
N HIS A 26 -7.46 -1.38 -2.12
CA HIS A 26 -8.88 -1.22 -1.74
C HIS A 26 -9.37 -2.25 -0.72
N ILE A 27 -8.82 -3.46 -0.73
CA ILE A 27 -9.15 -4.48 0.27
C ILE A 27 -8.69 -4.08 1.69
N SER A 28 -7.56 -3.39 1.81
CA SER A 28 -7.05 -2.86 3.09
C SER A 28 -7.96 -1.74 3.61
N GLU A 29 -8.49 -0.90 2.71
CA GLU A 29 -9.47 0.13 3.04
C GLU A 29 -10.79 -0.48 3.52
N LEU A 30 -11.34 -1.41 2.74
CA LEU A 30 -12.61 -2.08 3.02
C LEU A 30 -12.60 -2.81 4.37
N LEU A 31 -11.48 -3.46 4.70
CA LEU A 31 -11.36 -4.31 5.90
C LEU A 31 -10.71 -3.60 7.09
N GLY A 32 -10.41 -2.30 6.98
CA GLY A 32 -9.77 -1.55 8.06
C GLY A 32 -8.37 -2.03 8.41
N ILE A 33 -7.61 -2.57 7.44
CA ILE A 33 -6.26 -3.08 7.67
C ILE A 33 -5.29 -1.89 7.63
N PRO A 34 -4.50 -1.61 8.69
CA PRO A 34 -3.44 -0.60 8.63
C PRO A 34 -2.48 -0.90 7.49
N SER A 35 -2.05 0.11 6.74
CA SER A 35 -1.22 -0.11 5.55
C SER A 35 -0.28 1.04 5.23
N VAL A 36 0.63 0.82 4.29
CA VAL A 36 1.50 1.88 3.75
C VAL A 36 0.99 2.33 2.38
N GLU A 37 0.83 3.65 2.23
CA GLU A 37 0.55 4.31 0.96
C GLU A 37 1.86 4.65 0.25
N HIS A 38 1.98 4.20 -0.99
CA HIS A 38 3.17 4.40 -1.83
C HIS A 38 2.94 5.41 -2.95
N TYR A 39 1.70 5.91 -3.11
CA TYR A 39 1.31 6.88 -4.11
C TYR A 39 1.65 6.43 -5.54
N SER A 40 1.52 5.13 -5.83
CA SER A 40 1.91 4.53 -7.12
C SER A 40 1.25 5.20 -8.32
N TYR A 41 0.01 5.67 -8.17
CA TYR A 41 -0.70 6.42 -9.22
C TYR A 41 -0.04 7.79 -9.50
N GLU A 42 0.30 8.55 -8.46
CA GLU A 42 1.00 9.83 -8.60
C GLU A 42 2.40 9.62 -9.16
N LEU A 43 3.10 8.59 -8.69
CA LEU A 43 4.42 8.20 -9.21
C LEU A 43 4.35 7.89 -10.71
N GLY A 44 3.34 7.15 -11.16
CA GLY A 44 3.12 6.88 -12.59
C GLY A 44 2.88 8.15 -13.40
N LYS A 45 2.08 9.10 -12.89
CA LYS A 45 1.87 10.40 -13.54
C LYS A 45 3.16 11.22 -13.64
N LEU A 46 3.98 11.23 -12.59
CA LEU A 46 5.27 11.92 -12.60
C LEU A 46 6.24 11.29 -13.61
N ALA A 47 6.32 9.95 -13.64
CA ALA A 47 7.16 9.24 -14.59
C ALA A 47 6.79 9.58 -16.05
N VAL A 48 5.50 9.62 -16.39
CA VAL A 48 5.05 10.03 -17.73
C VAL A 48 5.42 11.48 -18.02
N ARG A 49 5.25 12.40 -17.06
CA ARG A 49 5.62 13.81 -17.23
C ARG A 49 7.12 13.99 -17.50
N GLN A 50 7.97 13.25 -16.78
CA GLN A 50 9.43 13.31 -16.98
C GLN A 50 9.83 12.86 -18.38
N ILE A 51 9.24 11.76 -18.87
CA ILE A 51 9.47 11.28 -20.24
C ILE A 51 9.07 12.34 -21.27
N LEU A 52 7.91 12.99 -21.08
CA LEU A 52 7.43 14.02 -22.01
C LEU A 52 8.26 15.30 -21.97
N ALA A 53 8.95 15.57 -20.85
CA ALA A 53 9.80 16.75 -20.66
C ALA A 53 11.29 16.49 -20.94
N ASP A 54 11.67 15.26 -21.30
CA ASP A 54 13.07 14.80 -21.43
C ASP A 54 13.91 15.08 -20.16
N GLU A 55 13.28 14.92 -18.99
CA GLU A 55 13.92 15.11 -17.69
C GLU A 55 14.34 13.78 -17.07
N ASN A 56 15.56 13.70 -16.53
CA ASN A 56 16.10 12.50 -15.88
C ASN A 56 16.41 12.70 -14.37
N ASN A 57 15.79 13.70 -13.75
CA ASN A 57 16.03 13.98 -12.34
C ASN A 57 15.34 12.92 -11.47
N PRO A 58 16.04 12.29 -10.51
CA PRO A 58 15.40 11.35 -9.59
C PRO A 58 14.33 12.05 -8.75
N LEU A 59 13.12 11.50 -8.73
CA LEU A 59 12.04 11.94 -7.85
C LEU A 59 11.68 10.84 -6.85
N ALA A 60 11.50 11.22 -5.60
CA ALA A 60 11.06 10.33 -4.53
C ALA A 60 9.77 10.87 -3.92
N ILE A 61 8.74 10.03 -3.84
CA ILE A 61 7.53 10.31 -3.07
C ILE A 61 7.63 9.54 -1.76
N PRO A 62 7.70 10.21 -0.60
CA PRO A 62 7.78 9.51 0.68
C PRO A 62 6.49 8.74 0.92
N SER A 63 6.65 7.47 1.29
CA SER A 63 5.50 6.63 1.64
C SER A 63 4.89 7.08 2.97
N LYS A 64 3.58 6.90 3.11
CA LYS A 64 2.82 7.31 4.30
C LYS A 64 2.19 6.11 4.97
N PHE A 65 2.43 5.94 6.27
CA PHE A 65 1.70 4.95 7.05
C PHE A 65 0.27 5.43 7.35
N ILE A 66 -0.72 4.57 7.08
CA ILE A 66 -2.13 4.80 7.35
C ILE A 66 -2.54 3.91 8.54
N ARG A 67 -2.88 4.57 9.65
CA ARG A 67 -3.49 3.92 10.81
C ARG A 67 -4.97 3.66 10.53
N ARG A 68 -5.47 2.50 10.95
CA ARG A 68 -6.88 2.09 10.91
C ARG A 68 -7.21 1.33 12.18
#